data_AF-C6HL04-F1
#
_entry.id   AF-C6HL04-F1
#
_cell.length_a   1.000
_cell.length_b   1.000
_cell.length_c   1.000
_cell.angle_alpha   90.00
_cell.angle_beta   90.00
_cell.angle_gamma   90.00
#
_symmetry.space_group_name_H-M   'P 1'
#
loop_
_entity.id
_entity.type
_entity.pdbx_description
1 polymer ?
#
loop_
_entity_poly.entity_id
_entity_poly.type
_entity_poly.pdbx_seq_one_letter_code
_entity_poly.pdbx_strand_id
1 'polypeptide(L)'
;MDFCKEFNARTAHIETGTPIPALITIRPDRSFTFDLRTPTTSWLLLKTAGVEIRKGRLRGTENPGKDFIGKVSLKHVYEIAKIKQSEVRLSGVSMQSLCKSVIAQAKTVGIEVVP
;
A
#
# COMPACT_ATOMS: atom_id res chain seq x y z
N MET A 1 -19.75 -16.45 8.55
CA MET A 1 -18.33 -16.68 8.92
C MET A 1 -17.44 -16.98 7.70
N ASP A 2 -18.00 -17.15 6.50
CA ASP A 2 -17.22 -17.62 5.35
C ASP A 2 -16.24 -16.58 4.79
N PHE A 3 -16.59 -15.29 4.79
CA PHE A 3 -15.66 -14.23 4.37
C PHE A 3 -14.36 -14.22 5.18
N CYS A 4 -14.44 -14.22 6.52
CA CYS A 4 -13.24 -14.15 7.36
C CYS A 4 -12.32 -15.36 7.16
N LYS A 5 -12.89 -16.56 6.98
CA LYS A 5 -12.10 -17.77 6.71
C LYS A 5 -11.40 -17.68 5.34
N GLU A 6 -12.12 -17.28 4.31
CA GLU A 6 -11.57 -17.17 2.96
C GLU A 6 -10.53 -16.05 2.86
N PHE A 7 -10.79 -14.91 3.51
CA PHE A 7 -9.84 -13.81 3.61
C PHE A 7 -8.53 -14.25 4.27
N ASN A 8 -8.62 -14.95 5.41
CA ASN A 8 -7.44 -15.46 6.12
C ASN A 8 -6.66 -16.48 5.27
N ALA A 9 -7.35 -17.36 4.55
CA ALA A 9 -6.71 -18.32 3.64
C ALA A 9 -5.96 -17.61 2.50
N ARG A 10 -6.58 -16.61 1.86
CA ARG A 10 -5.94 -15.85 0.77
C ARG A 10 -4.79 -14.96 1.24
N THR A 11 -4.76 -14.53 2.50
CA THR A 11 -3.74 -13.62 3.05
C THR A 11 -2.66 -14.32 3.87
N ALA A 12 -2.71 -15.65 4.01
CA ALA A 12 -1.80 -16.42 4.85
C ALA A 12 -0.30 -16.27 4.51
N HIS A 13 0.02 -15.87 3.28
CA HIS A 13 1.39 -15.66 2.81
C HIS A 13 1.92 -14.24 3.07
N ILE A 14 1.06 -13.33 3.57
CA ILE A 14 1.39 -11.93 3.82
C ILE A 14 1.68 -11.75 5.32
N GLU A 15 2.66 -10.91 5.64
CA GLU A 15 2.99 -10.59 7.03
C GLU A 15 1.77 -10.06 7.80
N THR A 16 1.55 -10.63 8.99
CA THR A 16 0.46 -10.23 9.88
C THR A 16 0.62 -8.77 10.30
N GLY A 17 -0.49 -8.03 10.28
CA GLY A 17 -0.50 -6.58 10.57
C GLY A 17 -0.36 -5.68 9.32
N THR A 18 -0.17 -6.28 8.14
CA THR A 18 -0.19 -5.55 6.86
C THR A 18 -1.63 -5.17 6.47
N PRO A 19 -1.97 -3.89 6.25
CA PRO A 19 -3.30 -3.48 5.83
C PRO A 19 -3.53 -3.81 4.35
N ILE A 20 -4.46 -4.74 4.11
CA ILE A 20 -4.84 -5.22 2.77
C ILE A 20 -6.25 -4.72 2.43
N PRO A 21 -6.41 -3.85 1.43
CA PRO A 21 -7.73 -3.43 0.99
C PRO A 21 -8.48 -4.57 0.27
N ALA A 22 -9.74 -4.81 0.64
CA ALA A 22 -10.63 -5.74 -0.04
C ALA A 22 -11.78 -4.96 -0.70
N LEU A 23 -12.03 -5.20 -1.99
CA LEU A 23 -13.23 -4.73 -2.66
C LEU A 23 -14.27 -5.85 -2.58
N ILE A 24 -15.38 -5.61 -1.88
CA ILE A 24 -16.46 -6.58 -1.72
C ILE A 24 -17.62 -6.18 -2.62
N THR A 25 -18.05 -7.08 -3.49
CA THR A 25 -19.24 -6.92 -4.34
C THR A 25 -20.34 -7.81 -3.79
N ILE A 26 -21.42 -7.19 -3.33
CA ILE A 26 -22.60 -7.88 -2.77
C ILE A 26 -23.69 -7.88 -3.83
N ARG A 27 -24.25 -9.06 -4.11
CA ARG A 27 -25.36 -9.25 -5.07
C ARG A 27 -26.72 -9.28 -4.33
N PRO A 28 -27.85 -9.09 -5.05
CA PRO A 28 -29.19 -9.05 -4.44
C PRO A 28 -29.59 -10.34 -3.71
N ASP A 29 -29.04 -11.48 -4.12
CA ASP A 29 -29.21 -12.79 -3.49
C ASP A 29 -28.39 -12.96 -2.19
N ARG A 30 -27.75 -11.89 -1.71
CA ARG A 30 -26.80 -11.87 -0.58
C ARG A 30 -25.53 -12.71 -0.80
N SER A 31 -25.29 -13.18 -2.03
CA SER A 31 -23.99 -13.71 -2.39
C SER A 31 -22.97 -12.57 -2.45
N PHE A 32 -21.70 -12.89 -2.17
CA PHE A 32 -20.61 -11.92 -2.26
C PHE A 32 -19.44 -12.51 -3.05
N THR A 33 -18.72 -11.63 -3.72
CA THR A 33 -17.36 -11.89 -4.23
C THR A 33 -16.45 -10.81 -3.71
N PHE A 34 -15.18 -11.12 -3.47
CA PHE A 34 -14.22 -10.12 -3.06
C PHE A 34 -12.87 -10.28 -3.74
N ASP A 35 -12.27 -9.13 -4.05
CA ASP A 35 -10.95 -9.02 -4.62
C ASP A 35 -10.02 -8.33 -3.63
N LEU A 36 -8.91 -9.00 -3.32
CA LEU A 36 -7.85 -8.44 -2.50
C LEU A 36 -6.94 -7.59 -3.37
N ARG A 37 -6.63 -6.39 -2.88
CA ARG A 37 -5.67 -5.48 -3.51
C ARG A 37 -4.33 -5.56 -2.80
N THR A 38 -3.29 -5.02 -3.43
CA THR A 38 -1.98 -4.94 -2.79
C THR A 38 -2.00 -3.97 -1.60
N PRO A 39 -1.10 -4.14 -0.61
CA PRO A 39 -1.03 -3.29 0.57
C PRO A 39 -0.97 -1.80 0.21
N THR A 40 -1.53 -0.92 1.03
CA THR A 40 -1.59 0.51 0.69
C THR A 40 -0.20 1.11 0.45
N THR A 41 -0.07 1.97 -0.55
CA THR A 41 1.22 2.59 -0.91
C THR A 41 1.80 3.39 0.24
N SER A 42 0.97 4.09 1.01
CA SER A 42 1.41 4.83 2.20
C SER A 42 2.02 3.91 3.25
N TRP A 43 1.43 2.73 3.49
CA TRP A 43 1.97 1.76 4.44
C TRP A 43 3.29 1.17 3.93
N LEU A 44 3.38 0.83 2.64
CA LEU A 44 4.61 0.33 2.02
C LEU A 44 5.74 1.36 2.14
N LEU A 45 5.45 2.63 1.85
CA LEU A 45 6.42 3.72 1.97
C LEU A 45 6.88 3.95 3.42
N LEU A 46 5.96 3.93 4.39
CA LEU A 46 6.31 4.09 5.80
C LEU A 46 7.14 2.92 6.33
N LYS A 47 6.83 1.69 5.89
CA LYS A 47 7.60 0.49 6.23
C LYS A 47 9.00 0.54 5.64
N THR A 48 9.16 0.89 4.36
CA THR A 48 10.48 0.98 3.72
C THR A 48 11.32 2.15 4.26
N ALA A 49 10.67 3.24 4.69
CA ALA A 49 11.33 4.36 5.34
C ALA A 49 11.74 4.08 6.80
N GLY A 50 11.40 2.91 7.36
CA GLY A 50 11.74 2.53 8.74
C GLY A 50 11.04 3.38 9.81
N VAL A 51 9.87 3.93 9.50
CA VAL A 51 9.15 4.82 10.44
C VAL A 51 8.64 4.03 11.64
N GLU A 52 8.85 4.57 12.84
CA GLU A 52 8.37 3.95 14.07
C GLU A 52 6.83 3.93 14.15
N ILE A 53 6.30 2.86 14.74
CA ILE A 53 4.88 2.71 15.00
C ILE A 53 4.46 3.71 16.09
N ARG A 54 3.60 4.67 15.74
CA ARG A 54 3.05 5.65 16.68
C ARG A 54 1.58 5.33 16.96
N LYS A 55 1.22 5.17 18.24
CA LYS A 55 -0.16 4.82 18.66
C LYS A 55 -0.68 3.54 17.98
N GLY A 56 0.17 2.51 17.88
CA GLY A 56 -0.20 1.20 17.34
C GLY A 56 -0.33 1.12 15.81
N ARG A 57 0.02 2.16 15.05
CA ARG A 57 0.06 2.15 13.58
C ARG A 57 1.22 2.93 13.00
N LEU A 58 1.64 2.56 11.78
CA LEU A 58 2.53 3.41 10.98
C LEU A 58 1.79 4.69 10.59
N ARG A 59 2.40 5.84 10.87
CA ARG A 59 1.78 7.16 10.66
C ARG A 59 2.75 8.06 9.94
N GLY A 60 2.25 8.73 8.90
CA GLY A 60 2.98 9.80 8.22
C GLY A 60 3.05 11.07 9.08
N THR A 61 3.64 12.11 8.50
CA THR A 61 3.77 13.40 9.17
C THR A 61 2.43 14.11 9.35
N GLU A 62 2.34 14.92 10.40
CA GLU A 62 1.19 15.79 10.64
C GLU A 62 1.23 17.03 9.74
N ASN A 63 2.42 17.43 9.28
CA ASN A 63 2.62 18.58 8.38
C ASN A 63 3.38 18.18 7.09
N PRO A 64 2.71 17.55 6.11
CA PRO A 64 3.33 17.15 4.84
C PRO A 64 3.94 18.34 4.10
N GLY A 65 5.18 18.17 3.62
CA GLY A 65 5.91 19.19 2.87
C GLY A 65 6.71 20.19 3.72
N LYS A 66 6.52 20.20 5.05
CA LYS A 66 7.41 20.92 5.98
C LYS A 66 8.32 19.95 6.73
N ASP A 67 7.73 18.88 7.27
CA ASP A 67 8.44 17.90 8.07
C ASP A 67 8.56 16.57 7.30
N PHE A 68 9.76 16.00 7.28
CA PHE A 68 10.04 14.68 6.73
C PHE A 68 10.34 13.68 7.86
N ILE A 69 9.69 12.53 7.83
CA ILE A 69 9.78 11.49 8.89
C ILE A 69 10.63 10.29 8.44
N GLY A 70 11.03 10.25 7.18
CA GLY A 70 11.95 9.23 6.69
C GLY A 70 12.40 9.49 5.26
N LYS A 71 13.35 8.68 4.79
CA LYS A 71 13.90 8.76 3.44
C LYS A 71 13.76 7.42 2.73
N VAL A 72 13.45 7.47 1.44
CA VAL A 72 13.32 6.27 0.59
C VAL A 72 14.10 6.52 -0.70
N SER A 73 14.90 5.53 -1.13
CA SER A 73 15.64 5.65 -2.39
C SER A 73 14.78 5.33 -3.61
N LEU A 74 15.18 5.79 -4.80
CA LEU A 74 14.50 5.47 -6.06
C LEU A 74 14.38 3.96 -6.34
N LYS A 75 15.32 3.15 -5.84
CA LYS A 75 15.27 1.68 -5.96
C LYS A 75 14.04 1.11 -5.25
N HIS A 76 13.79 1.55 -4.02
CA HIS A 76 12.61 1.13 -3.25
C HIS A 76 11.31 1.64 -3.87
N VAL A 77 11.30 2.85 -4.43
CA VAL A 77 10.14 3.37 -5.18
C VAL A 77 9.78 2.44 -6.34
N TYR A 78 10.79 1.99 -7.09
CA TYR A 78 10.61 1.08 -8.22
C TYR A 78 10.10 -0.31 -7.78
N GLU A 79 10.58 -0.83 -6.66
CA GLU A 79 10.07 -2.08 -6.07
C GLU A 79 8.61 -1.94 -5.63
N ILE A 80 8.25 -0.84 -4.97
CA ILE A 80 6.86 -0.55 -4.58
C ILE A 80 5.97 -0.44 -5.83
N ALA A 81 6.45 0.22 -6.88
CA ALA A 81 5.73 0.33 -8.14
C ALA A 81 5.52 -1.04 -8.81
N LYS A 82 6.52 -1.92 -8.79
CA LYS A 82 6.40 -3.31 -9.27
C LYS A 82 5.35 -4.10 -8.50
N ILE A 83 5.36 -4.02 -7.17
CA ILE A 83 4.36 -4.67 -6.31
C ILE A 83 2.97 -4.14 -6.69
N LYS A 84 2.81 -2.84 -6.87
CA LYS A 84 1.53 -2.23 -7.27
C LYS A 84 1.08 -2.64 -8.66
N GLN A 85 2.00 -2.80 -9.61
CA GLN A 85 1.69 -3.18 -10.99
C GLN A 85 1.20 -4.63 -11.11
N SER A 86 1.45 -5.49 -10.11
CA SER A 86 0.92 -6.86 -10.11
C SER A 86 -0.61 -6.90 -9.96
N GLU A 87 -1.25 -5.79 -9.58
CA GLU A 87 -2.71 -5.68 -9.63
C GLU A 87 -3.20 -5.65 -11.08
N VAL A 88 -4.20 -6.49 -11.39
CA VAL A 88 -4.83 -6.53 -12.74
C VAL A 88 -5.31 -5.16 -13.20
N ARG A 89 -5.77 -4.30 -12.28
CA ARG A 89 -6.17 -2.91 -12.55
C ARG A 89 -5.03 -2.02 -13.05
N LEU A 90 -3.82 -2.27 -12.57
CA LEU A 90 -2.65 -1.41 -12.76
C LEU A 90 -1.64 -2.00 -13.76
N SER A 91 -1.86 -3.23 -14.22
CA SER A 91 -0.99 -3.94 -15.15
C SER A 91 -0.76 -3.20 -16.48
N GLY A 92 -1.77 -2.46 -16.96
CA GLY A 92 -1.68 -1.64 -18.17
C GLY A 92 -1.01 -0.27 -18.00
N VAL A 93 -0.69 0.14 -16.77
CA VAL A 93 -0.07 1.45 -16.50
C VAL A 93 1.44 1.35 -16.68
N SER A 94 2.04 2.33 -17.36
CA SER A 94 3.50 2.35 -17.54
C SER A 94 4.23 2.46 -16.20
N MET A 95 5.36 1.76 -16.09
CA MET A 95 6.17 1.75 -14.86
C MET A 95 6.61 3.15 -14.44
N GLN A 96 6.98 4.00 -15.40
CA GLN A 96 7.34 5.40 -15.11
C GLN A 96 6.18 6.18 -14.48
N SER A 97 4.95 5.97 -14.95
CA SER A 97 3.76 6.62 -14.40
C SER A 97 3.50 6.15 -12.97
N LEU A 98 3.60 4.84 -12.72
CA LEU A 98 3.47 4.27 -11.38
C LEU A 98 4.53 4.81 -10.42
N CYS A 99 5.80 4.85 -10.81
CA CYS A 99 6.86 5.43 -10.00
C CYS A 99 6.57 6.91 -9.67
N LYS A 100 6.13 7.71 -10.63
CA LYS A 100 5.74 9.11 -10.40
C LYS A 100 4.59 9.22 -9.40
N SER A 101 3.58 8.35 -9.49
CA SER A 101 2.47 8.31 -8.52
C SER A 101 2.94 7.96 -7.11
N VAL A 102 3.85 6.98 -6.98
CA VAL A 102 4.43 6.60 -5.69
C VAL A 102 5.25 7.74 -5.09
N ILE A 103 6.06 8.44 -5.90
CA ILE A 103 6.84 9.61 -5.46
C ILE A 103 5.91 10.74 -5.00
N ALA A 104 4.84 11.02 -5.74
CA ALA A 104 3.86 12.02 -5.36
C ALA A 104 3.22 11.68 -4.00
N GLN A 105 2.95 10.40 -3.75
CA GLN A 105 2.41 9.94 -2.47
C GLN A 105 3.44 9.96 -1.34
N ALA A 106 4.72 9.73 -1.60
CA ALA A 106 5.77 9.90 -0.59
C ALA A 106 5.78 11.34 -0.06
N LYS A 107 5.62 12.33 -0.94
CA LYS A 107 5.54 13.75 -0.54
C LYS A 107 4.35 14.05 0.38
N THR A 108 3.18 13.47 0.13
CA THR A 108 1.98 13.70 0.97
C THR A 108 2.03 12.96 2.30
N VAL A 109 2.86 11.92 2.41
CA VAL A 109 3.09 11.17 3.67
C VAL A 109 4.23 11.78 4.50
N GLY A 110 5.03 12.67 3.91
CA GLY A 110 6.20 13.27 4.57
C GLY A 110 7.44 12.39 4.49
N ILE A 111 7.64 11.71 3.37
CA ILE A 111 8.84 10.92 3.10
C ILE A 111 9.63 11.60 1.98
N GLU A 112 10.92 11.80 2.22
CA GLU A 112 11.84 12.36 1.24
C GLU A 112 12.33 11.26 0.29
N VAL A 113 12.26 11.51 -1.02
CA VAL A 113 12.78 10.58 -2.03
C VAL A 113 14.20 10.99 -2.40
N VAL A 114 15.14 10.09 -2.16
CA VAL A 114 16.56 10.29 -2.46
C VAL A 114 16.89 9.60 -3.79
N PRO A 115 17.62 10.28 -4.72
CA PRO A 115 18.05 9.68 -5.97
C PRO A 115 18.91 8.42 -5.80
#